data_AF-A0A835M014-F1
#
_entry.id   AF-A0A835M014-F1
#
_cell.length_a   1.000
_cell.length_b   1.000
_cell.length_c   1.000
_cell.angle_alpha   90.00
_cell.angle_beta   90.00
_cell.angle_gamma   90.00
#
_symmetry.space_group_name_H-M   'P 1'
#
loop_
_entity.id
_entity.type
_entity.pdbx_description
1 polymer ?
#
loop_
_entity_poly.entity_id
_entity_poly.type
_entity_poly.pdbx_seq_one_letter_code
_entity_poly.pdbx_strand_id
1 'polypeptide(L)'
;PFMLPQSISGEDALPRRIHNPEEEEDFQVSEVSLVHDLWHAYESCTDRTPARPPTFFLALRKWYSSFHLEKKFRCFVRNQHLIAVSQREFTGFYPVLLEKKCDLEILIQDFFEKNVQQKFESVNYTFDVYVTRDKRVKLLDFNPWAPFTLPLLFSWEELQGSFGEEELVQFRVVESQCAVRPSLKTAVPYDY
;
A
#
# COMPACT_ATOMS: atom_id res chain seq x y z
N PRO A 1 10.34 -11.71 -9.15
CA PRO A 1 9.15 -12.47 -8.70
C PRO A 1 8.78 -12.14 -7.25
N PHE A 2 7.80 -11.26 -7.05
CA PHE A 2 7.18 -11.11 -5.73
C PHE A 2 6.15 -12.24 -5.58
N MET A 3 6.61 -13.38 -5.06
CA MET A 3 5.69 -14.37 -4.54
C MET A 3 5.04 -13.75 -3.30
N LEU A 4 3.72 -13.57 -3.33
CA LEU A 4 2.98 -13.38 -2.10
C LEU A 4 3.22 -14.65 -1.26
N PRO A 5 3.68 -14.54 -0.01
CA PRO A 5 3.66 -15.70 0.87
C PRO A 5 2.20 -16.17 0.96
N GLN A 6 1.99 -17.48 0.83
CA GLN A 6 0.79 -18.11 1.37
C GLN A 6 0.60 -17.55 2.78
N SER A 7 -0.64 -17.10 3.08
CA SER A 7 -1.09 -16.60 4.38
C SER A 7 -0.16 -17.02 5.52
N ILE A 8 0.59 -16.06 6.08
CA ILE A 8 1.62 -16.31 7.10
C ILE A 8 1.00 -16.95 8.38
N SER A 9 -0.33 -16.89 8.53
CA SER A 9 -1.05 -17.51 9.65
C SER A 9 -1.89 -18.74 9.29
N GLY A 10 -2.11 -19.06 8.00
CA GLY A 10 -3.01 -20.16 7.60
C GLY A 10 -4.48 -20.02 8.07
N GLU A 11 -4.83 -18.93 8.78
CA GLU A 11 -6.18 -18.73 9.29
C GLU A 11 -7.04 -17.98 8.28
N ASP A 12 -8.09 -18.67 7.81
CA ASP A 12 -9.21 -18.06 7.11
C ASP A 12 -9.94 -17.11 8.07
N ALA A 13 -9.83 -15.81 7.81
CA ALA A 13 -10.25 -14.78 8.75
C ALA A 13 -11.77 -14.65 8.93
N LEU A 14 -12.63 -15.39 8.20
CA LEU A 14 -14.09 -15.25 8.27
C LEU A 14 -14.85 -16.58 8.00
N PRO A 15 -15.07 -17.45 9.01
CA PRO A 15 -15.66 -18.79 8.85
C PRO A 15 -17.17 -18.81 8.56
N ARG A 16 -17.82 -17.65 8.39
CA ARG A 16 -19.26 -17.55 8.08
C ARG A 16 -19.47 -16.77 6.78
N ARG A 17 -19.55 -17.51 5.68
CA ARG A 17 -19.93 -17.00 4.36
C ARG A 17 -21.40 -16.61 4.38
N ILE A 18 -21.69 -15.41 3.89
CA ILE A 18 -23.00 -15.09 3.31
C ILE A 18 -22.80 -15.21 1.79
N HIS A 19 -23.59 -16.07 1.15
CA HIS A 19 -23.75 -16.04 -0.30
C HIS A 19 -24.57 -14.79 -0.63
N ASN A 20 -23.99 -13.87 -1.40
CA ASN A 20 -24.77 -12.79 -2.00
C ASN A 20 -25.31 -13.31 -3.34
N PRO A 21 -26.64 -13.39 -3.54
CA PRO A 21 -27.23 -13.91 -4.77
C PRO A 21 -27.35 -12.87 -5.89
N GLU A 22 -26.84 -11.66 -5.72
CA GLU A 22 -26.95 -10.60 -6.73
C GLU A 22 -25.58 -9.98 -6.98
N GLU A 23 -25.14 -10.12 -8.24
CA GLU A 23 -23.92 -9.59 -8.82
C GLU A 23 -24.06 -8.08 -9.06
N GLU A 24 -23.08 -7.31 -8.60
CA GLU A 24 -22.58 -6.15 -9.34
C GLU A 24 -21.06 -6.19 -9.26
N GLU A 25 -20.43 -6.61 -10.36
CA GLU A 25 -18.98 -6.66 -10.51
C GLU A 25 -18.44 -5.29 -10.94
N ASP A 26 -18.12 -4.43 -9.98
CA ASP A 26 -17.28 -3.27 -10.23
C ASP A 26 -15.82 -3.57 -9.85
N PHE A 27 -15.13 -4.29 -10.74
CA PHE A 27 -13.68 -4.42 -10.68
C PHE A 27 -13.03 -3.22 -11.36
N GLN A 28 -12.68 -2.19 -10.60
CA GLN A 28 -11.91 -1.08 -11.14
C GLN A 28 -10.42 -1.45 -11.22
N VAL A 29 -9.98 -1.93 -12.38
CA VAL A 29 -8.56 -2.13 -12.69
C VAL A 29 -8.05 -0.88 -13.41
N SER A 30 -7.03 -0.21 -12.90
CA SER A 30 -6.44 0.90 -13.65
C SER A 30 -5.55 0.36 -14.76
N GLU A 31 -5.96 0.55 -16.01
CA GLU A 31 -5.32 0.03 -17.23
C GLU A 31 -3.81 0.36 -17.33
N VAL A 32 -3.39 1.52 -16.83
CA VAL A 32 -1.98 1.97 -16.85
C VAL A 32 -1.04 1.02 -16.09
N SER A 33 -1.52 0.38 -15.01
CA SER A 33 -0.73 -0.59 -14.24
C SER A 33 -0.51 -1.90 -15.01
N LEU A 34 -1.52 -2.35 -15.76
CA LEU A 34 -1.48 -3.63 -16.46
C LEU A 34 -0.46 -3.63 -17.60
N VAL A 35 -0.39 -2.55 -18.37
CA VAL A 35 0.60 -2.43 -19.46
C VAL A 35 2.01 -2.47 -18.90
N HIS A 36 2.25 -1.74 -17.80
CA HIS A 36 3.53 -1.79 -17.10
C HIS A 36 3.87 -3.21 -16.63
N ASP A 37 2.94 -3.91 -15.97
CA ASP A 37 3.16 -5.26 -15.47
C ASP A 37 3.45 -6.28 -16.58
N LEU A 38 2.83 -6.10 -17.75
CA LEU A 38 3.00 -6.99 -18.90
C LEU A 38 4.30 -6.71 -19.67
N TRP A 39 4.73 -5.45 -19.80
CA TRP A 39 5.79 -5.06 -20.72
C TRP A 39 7.03 -4.46 -20.06
N HIS A 40 6.87 -3.72 -18.96
CA HIS A 40 7.92 -2.86 -18.40
C HIS A 40 8.39 -3.27 -17.00
N ALA A 41 7.77 -4.30 -16.39
CA ALA A 41 8.02 -4.74 -15.01
C ALA A 41 9.50 -4.97 -14.64
N TYR A 42 10.35 -5.30 -15.62
CA TYR A 42 11.77 -5.63 -15.41
C TYR A 42 12.74 -4.62 -16.05
N GLU A 43 12.26 -3.52 -16.64
CA GLU A 43 13.12 -2.60 -17.39
C GLU A 43 14.17 -1.92 -16.53
N SER A 44 13.83 -1.63 -15.26
CA SER A 44 14.72 -1.01 -14.28
C SER A 44 15.59 -2.00 -13.49
N CYS A 45 15.47 -3.30 -13.71
CA CYS A 45 16.31 -4.30 -13.04
C CYS A 45 17.72 -4.32 -13.63
N THR A 46 18.73 -4.23 -12.78
CA THR A 46 20.16 -4.25 -13.18
C THR A 46 20.66 -5.65 -13.51
N ASP A 47 20.01 -6.69 -12.99
CA ASP A 47 20.30 -8.12 -13.13
C ASP A 47 19.39 -8.82 -14.15
N ARG A 48 18.71 -8.05 -15.01
CA ARG A 48 17.69 -8.57 -15.93
C ARG A 48 18.24 -9.65 -16.87
N THR A 49 17.52 -10.76 -16.95
CA THR A 49 17.53 -11.59 -18.16
C THR A 49 16.58 -10.96 -19.19
N PRO A 50 16.94 -10.85 -20.48
CA PRO A 50 16.10 -10.22 -21.49
C PRO A 50 14.78 -10.98 -21.77
N ALA A 51 14.59 -12.17 -21.18
CA ALA A 51 13.41 -12.98 -21.37
C ALA A 51 12.30 -12.57 -20.38
N ARG A 52 11.17 -12.11 -20.94
CA ARG A 52 9.89 -11.96 -20.23
C ARG A 52 9.49 -13.29 -19.57
N PRO A 53 8.82 -13.28 -18.40
CA PRO A 53 8.29 -14.50 -17.82
C PRO A 53 7.36 -15.22 -18.81
N PRO A 54 7.44 -16.55 -18.93
CA PRO A 54 6.59 -17.30 -19.84
C PRO A 54 5.13 -17.38 -19.35
N THR A 55 4.87 -17.04 -18.09
CA THR A 55 3.56 -17.17 -17.44
C THR A 55 3.21 -15.92 -16.65
N PHE A 56 1.93 -15.57 -16.68
CA PHE A 56 1.33 -14.47 -15.92
C PHE A 56 0.21 -15.03 -15.05
N PHE A 57 -0.03 -14.37 -13.91
CA PHE A 57 -1.07 -14.75 -12.97
C PHE A 57 -2.08 -13.62 -12.84
N LEU A 58 -3.36 -13.97 -12.82
CA LEU A 58 -4.44 -13.05 -12.46
C LEU A 58 -4.74 -13.20 -10.97
N ALA A 59 -4.39 -12.20 -10.18
CA ALA A 59 -4.70 -12.18 -8.75
C ALA A 59 -6.05 -11.48 -8.51
N LEU A 60 -7.09 -12.26 -8.25
CA LEU A 60 -8.41 -11.73 -7.89
C LEU A 60 -8.51 -11.53 -6.38
N ARG A 61 -8.97 -10.35 -5.97
CA ARG A 61 -9.23 -10.02 -4.56
C ARG A 61 -10.73 -9.83 -4.37
N LYS A 62 -11.24 -10.37 -3.26
CA LYS A 62 -12.64 -10.15 -2.88
C LYS A 62 -12.90 -8.64 -2.71
N TRP A 63 -13.93 -8.15 -3.38
CA TRP A 63 -14.41 -6.78 -3.21
C TRP A 63 -15.22 -6.64 -1.92
N TYR A 64 -15.18 -5.45 -1.32
CA TYR A 64 -15.94 -5.12 -0.13
C TYR A 64 -16.59 -3.75 -0.30
N SER A 65 -17.92 -3.69 -0.22
CA SER A 65 -18.69 -2.44 -0.36
C SER A 65 -18.45 -1.44 0.77
N SER A 66 -18.01 -1.89 1.94
CA SER A 66 -17.67 -1.05 3.10
C SER A 66 -16.17 -0.71 3.19
N PHE A 67 -15.47 -0.68 2.05
CA PHE A 67 -14.03 -0.46 2.01
C PHE A 67 -13.65 1.02 2.05
N HIS A 68 -13.54 1.51 3.28
CA HIS A 68 -13.15 2.87 3.63
C HIS A 68 -11.72 3.25 3.20
N LEU A 69 -11.58 4.21 2.27
CA LEU A 69 -10.29 4.61 1.68
C LEU A 69 -9.33 5.25 2.69
N GLU A 70 -9.87 5.97 3.68
CA GLU A 70 -9.08 6.68 4.70
C GLU A 70 -8.27 5.74 5.59
N LYS A 71 -8.59 4.45 5.58
CA LYS A 71 -7.96 3.44 6.42
C LYS A 71 -6.80 2.72 5.75
N LYS A 72 -6.38 3.21 4.57
CA LYS A 72 -5.26 2.66 3.80
C LYS A 72 -4.01 3.50 4.00
N PHE A 73 -2.90 2.83 4.25
CA PHE A 73 -1.60 3.47 4.45
C PHE A 73 -0.53 2.76 3.64
N ARG A 74 0.43 3.52 3.12
CA ARG A 74 1.67 3.00 2.53
C ARG A 74 2.79 3.15 3.54
N CYS A 75 3.50 2.07 3.76
CA CYS A 75 4.62 1.99 4.69
C CYS A 75 5.91 1.86 3.89
N PHE A 76 6.94 2.59 4.28
CA PHE A 76 8.23 2.67 3.62
C PHE A 76 9.29 2.01 4.49
N VAL A 77 9.89 0.95 3.98
CA VAL A 77 10.89 0.16 4.70
C VAL A 77 12.23 0.30 4.00
N ARG A 78 13.25 0.66 4.79
CA ARG A 78 14.62 0.79 4.31
C ARG A 78 15.57 0.12 5.29
N ASN A 79 16.50 -0.68 4.79
CA ASN A 79 17.43 -1.47 5.58
C ASN A 79 16.71 -2.26 6.71
N GLN A 80 15.54 -2.85 6.41
CA GLN A 80 14.67 -3.54 7.37
C GLN A 80 14.08 -2.68 8.51
N HIS A 81 14.11 -1.35 8.39
CA HIS A 81 13.47 -0.43 9.33
C HIS A 81 12.29 0.27 8.67
N LEU A 82 11.15 0.35 9.38
CA LEU A 82 10.02 1.18 8.97
C LEU A 82 10.40 2.64 9.22
N ILE A 83 10.59 3.42 8.16
CA ILE A 83 11.05 4.82 8.28
C ILE A 83 9.92 5.83 8.09
N ALA A 84 8.87 5.46 7.36
CA ALA A 84 7.76 6.37 7.09
C ALA A 84 6.44 5.64 6.81
N VAL A 85 5.34 6.32 7.11
CA VAL A 85 3.96 5.91 6.83
C VAL A 85 3.22 7.09 6.20
N SER A 86 2.55 6.85 5.07
CA SER A 86 1.71 7.82 4.38
C SER A 86 0.27 7.35 4.31
N GLN A 87 -0.69 8.27 4.47
CA GLN A 87 -2.05 8.08 3.96
C GLN A 87 -2.00 7.68 2.47
N ARG A 88 -2.70 6.60 2.09
CA ARG A 88 -2.68 6.09 0.72
C ARG A 88 -3.52 6.94 -0.24
N GLU A 89 -4.69 7.36 0.22
CA GLU A 89 -5.61 8.24 -0.50
C GLU A 89 -5.24 9.71 -0.21
N PHE A 90 -4.17 10.19 -0.80
CA PHE A 90 -3.57 11.49 -0.47
C PHE A 90 -4.35 12.71 -1.00
N THR A 91 -5.44 12.51 -1.75
CA THR A 91 -6.32 13.60 -2.20
C THR A 91 -7.46 13.90 -1.22
N GLY A 92 -7.80 12.93 -0.36
CA GLY A 92 -8.86 13.08 0.63
C GLY A 92 -8.37 13.68 1.95
N PHE A 93 -9.13 14.62 2.51
CA PHE A 93 -8.94 15.09 3.88
C PHE A 93 -9.90 14.38 4.83
N TYR A 94 -9.36 13.74 5.87
CA TYR A 94 -10.14 12.97 6.85
C TYR A 94 -9.77 13.39 8.27
N PRO A 95 -10.53 14.31 8.91
CA PRO A 95 -10.21 14.84 10.24
C PRO A 95 -9.96 13.75 11.31
N VAL A 96 -10.69 12.63 11.23
CA VAL A 96 -10.54 11.47 12.12
C VAL A 96 -9.12 10.87 12.10
N LEU A 97 -8.37 11.03 11.01
CA LEU A 97 -6.99 10.57 10.93
C LEU A 97 -6.04 11.42 11.77
N LEU A 98 -6.33 12.71 11.96
CA LEU A 98 -5.56 13.57 12.86
C LEU A 98 -5.73 13.14 14.32
N GLU A 99 -6.97 12.83 14.71
CA GLU A 99 -7.28 12.34 16.05
C GLU A 99 -6.66 10.98 16.36
N LYS A 100 -6.59 10.09 15.35
CA LYS A 100 -6.13 8.71 15.50
C LYS A 100 -4.69 8.48 15.08
N LYS A 101 -3.96 9.53 14.69
CA LYS A 101 -2.63 9.42 14.09
C LYS A 101 -1.68 8.57 14.97
N CYS A 102 -1.56 8.91 16.25
CA CYS A 102 -0.69 8.17 17.18
C CYS A 102 -1.11 6.71 17.35
N ASP A 103 -2.41 6.44 17.53
CA ASP A 103 -2.96 5.08 17.64
C ASP A 103 -2.65 4.23 16.39
N LEU A 104 -2.84 4.82 15.21
CA LEU A 104 -2.58 4.17 13.92
C LEU A 104 -1.10 3.89 13.73
N GLU A 105 -0.23 4.82 14.15
CA GLU A 105 1.22 4.66 14.09
C GLU A 105 1.67 3.43 14.86
N ILE A 106 1.24 3.33 16.12
CA ILE A 106 1.56 2.22 17.02
C ILE A 106 1.07 0.90 16.40
N LEU A 107 -0.18 0.84 15.93
CA LEU A 107 -0.73 -0.38 15.33
C LEU A 107 0.07 -0.84 14.10
N ILE A 108 0.50 0.10 13.26
CA ILE A 108 1.25 -0.21 12.03
C ILE A 108 2.69 -0.63 12.36
N GLN A 109 3.35 0.04 13.31
CA GLN A 109 4.68 -0.35 13.79
C GLN A 109 4.66 -1.76 14.40
N ASP A 110 3.73 -2.01 15.32
CA ASP A 110 3.51 -3.34 15.92
C ASP A 110 3.27 -4.41 14.86
N PHE A 111 2.44 -4.10 13.86
CA PHE A 111 2.17 -5.03 12.77
C PHE A 111 3.43 -5.33 11.96
N PHE A 112 4.20 -4.29 11.61
CA PHE A 112 5.45 -4.42 10.86
C PHE A 112 6.45 -5.33 11.58
N GLU A 113 6.77 -5.02 12.84
CA GLU A 113 7.76 -5.77 13.64
C GLU A 113 7.35 -7.25 13.79
N LYS A 114 6.06 -7.50 14.09
CA LYS A 114 5.57 -8.86 14.37
C LYS A 114 5.37 -9.69 13.10
N ASN A 115 4.97 -9.07 11.99
CA ASN A 115 4.43 -9.78 10.82
C ASN A 115 5.21 -9.60 9.52
N VAL A 116 6.02 -8.56 9.39
CA VAL A 116 6.63 -8.18 8.09
C VAL A 116 8.16 -8.15 8.18
N GLN A 117 8.71 -7.50 9.20
CA GLN A 117 10.14 -7.31 9.38
C GLN A 117 10.88 -8.65 9.38
N GLN A 118 12.00 -8.75 8.64
CA GLN A 118 12.82 -9.96 8.50
C GLN A 118 12.12 -11.20 7.90
N LYS A 119 10.85 -11.09 7.45
CA LYS A 119 10.14 -12.18 6.76
C LYS A 119 10.14 -12.05 5.25
N PHE A 120 10.81 -11.01 4.73
CA PHE A 120 10.93 -10.70 3.32
C PHE A 120 12.40 -10.58 2.91
N GLU A 121 12.73 -11.09 1.71
CA GLU A 121 14.12 -11.16 1.22
C GLU A 121 14.73 -9.78 0.92
N SER A 122 13.91 -8.84 0.42
CA SER A 122 14.38 -7.48 0.20
C SER A 122 14.48 -6.72 1.52
N VAL A 123 15.55 -5.94 1.67
CA VAL A 123 15.75 -5.04 2.81
C VAL A 123 15.16 -3.65 2.58
N ASN A 124 14.81 -3.32 1.33
CA ASN A 124 14.18 -2.06 0.94
C ASN A 124 12.90 -2.35 0.15
N TYR A 125 11.76 -1.90 0.63
CA TYR A 125 10.47 -2.12 -0.03
C TYR A 125 9.42 -1.16 0.52
N THR A 126 8.27 -1.14 -0.13
CA THR A 126 7.08 -0.50 0.42
C THR A 126 5.98 -1.54 0.54
N PHE A 127 5.07 -1.33 1.49
CA PHE A 127 3.91 -2.19 1.63
C PHE A 127 2.69 -1.38 2.00
N ASP A 128 1.53 -1.76 1.47
CA ASP A 128 0.26 -1.11 1.73
C ASP A 128 -0.50 -1.90 2.79
N VAL A 129 -1.11 -1.22 3.74
CA VAL A 129 -1.93 -1.82 4.81
C VAL A 129 -3.31 -1.19 4.88
N TYR A 130 -4.25 -1.95 5.45
CA TYR A 130 -5.58 -1.50 5.84
C TYR A 130 -5.78 -1.67 7.34
N VAL A 131 -6.19 -0.61 8.04
CA VAL A 131 -6.52 -0.69 9.47
C VAL A 131 -8.04 -0.78 9.64
N THR A 132 -8.49 -1.91 10.18
CA THR A 132 -9.91 -2.19 10.41
C THR A 132 -10.51 -1.39 11.58
N ARG A 133 -11.85 -1.34 11.69
CA ARG A 133 -12.54 -0.62 12.78
C ARG A 133 -12.20 -1.19 14.16
N ASP A 134 -11.97 -2.50 14.24
CA ASP A 134 -11.55 -3.26 15.43
C ASP A 134 -10.02 -3.29 15.61
N LYS A 135 -9.31 -2.30 15.04
CA LYS A 135 -7.87 -2.07 15.22
C LYS A 135 -6.95 -3.20 14.73
N ARG A 136 -7.43 -4.13 13.90
CA ARG A 136 -6.56 -5.10 13.20
C ARG A 136 -5.95 -4.49 11.95
N VAL A 137 -4.65 -4.72 11.74
CA VAL A 137 -3.92 -4.31 10.53
C VAL A 137 -3.89 -5.48 9.54
N LYS A 138 -4.21 -5.19 8.28
CA LYS A 138 -4.16 -6.17 7.19
C LYS A 138 -3.19 -5.71 6.12
N LEU A 139 -2.25 -6.56 5.74
CA LEU A 139 -1.42 -6.35 4.57
C LEU A 139 -2.28 -6.38 3.30
N LEU A 140 -2.17 -5.35 2.48
CA LEU A 140 -2.82 -5.26 1.19
C LEU A 140 -1.86 -5.60 0.06
N ASP A 141 -0.65 -5.03 0.05
CA ASP A 141 0.22 -5.13 -1.13
C ASP A 141 1.68 -4.89 -0.80
N PHE A 142 2.60 -5.39 -1.64
CA PHE A 142 4.02 -5.05 -1.60
C PHE A 142 4.40 -4.37 -2.91
N ASN A 143 5.22 -3.33 -2.84
CA ASN A 143 5.72 -2.62 -4.01
C ASN A 143 7.25 -2.42 -3.91
N PRO A 144 7.98 -2.42 -5.02
CA PRO A 144 9.43 -2.18 -5.03
C PRO A 144 9.82 -0.83 -4.44
N TRP A 145 11.02 -0.78 -3.85
CA TRP A 145 11.69 0.46 -3.48
C TRP A 145 12.29 1.13 -4.72
N ALA A 146 11.45 1.82 -5.50
CA ALA A 146 11.85 2.39 -6.78
C ALA A 146 11.00 3.61 -7.18
N PRO A 147 11.53 4.55 -7.99
CA PRO A 147 10.86 5.80 -8.34
C PRO A 147 9.45 5.66 -8.96
N PHE A 148 9.15 4.54 -9.62
CA PHE A 148 7.83 4.28 -10.20
C PHE A 148 6.76 3.92 -9.15
N THR A 149 7.16 3.50 -7.96
CA THR A 149 6.26 3.39 -6.81
C THR A 149 5.93 4.80 -6.32
N LEU A 150 4.65 5.20 -6.35
CA LEU A 150 4.27 6.55 -5.91
C LEU A 150 4.64 6.77 -4.42
N PRO A 151 5.37 7.87 -4.10
CA PRO A 151 5.81 8.18 -2.73
C PRO A 151 4.72 8.91 -1.91
N LEU A 152 3.60 9.30 -2.54
CA LEU A 152 2.40 9.87 -1.91
C LEU A 152 2.66 11.21 -1.20
N LEU A 153 2.59 11.24 0.14
CA LEU A 153 2.87 12.44 0.94
C LEU A 153 4.37 12.62 1.21
N PHE A 154 5.20 11.84 0.54
CA PHE A 154 6.65 11.95 0.58
C PHE A 154 7.25 12.21 -0.81
N SER A 155 8.52 12.60 -0.84
CA SER A 155 9.37 12.56 -2.04
C SER A 155 10.34 11.38 -1.99
N TRP A 156 10.85 10.95 -3.16
CA TRP A 156 11.86 9.89 -3.17
C TRP A 156 13.21 10.38 -2.63
N GLU A 157 13.53 11.65 -2.82
CA GLU A 157 14.74 12.28 -2.33
C GLU A 157 14.80 12.26 -0.81
N GLU A 158 13.70 12.57 -0.12
CA GLU A 158 13.68 12.51 1.34
C GLU A 158 13.72 11.07 1.84
N LEU A 159 13.01 10.13 1.19
CA LEU A 159 13.03 8.70 1.52
C LEU A 159 14.42 8.06 1.33
N GLN A 160 15.21 8.58 0.39
CA GLN A 160 16.59 8.19 0.13
C GLN A 160 17.61 8.93 1.01
N GLY A 161 17.21 10.03 1.64
CA GLY A 161 18.00 10.76 2.61
C GLY A 161 18.46 9.90 3.79
N SER A 162 19.42 10.39 4.58
CA SER A 162 19.90 9.63 5.73
C SER A 162 18.87 9.74 6.85
N PHE A 163 18.07 8.69 7.05
CA PHE A 163 17.34 8.50 8.30
C PHE A 163 18.33 7.93 9.32
N GLY A 164 18.46 8.57 10.47
CA GLY A 164 19.25 7.98 11.56
C GLY A 164 18.61 6.69 12.06
N GLU A 165 19.39 5.72 12.55
CA GLU A 165 18.84 4.52 13.20
C GLU A 165 17.99 4.85 14.43
N GLU A 166 18.15 6.05 15.00
CA GLU A 166 17.40 6.57 16.15
C GLU A 166 16.22 7.49 15.75
N GLU A 167 15.95 7.67 14.46
CA GLU A 167 14.89 8.57 14.02
C GLU A 167 13.51 7.91 14.11
N LEU A 168 12.54 8.63 14.69
CA LEU A 168 11.17 8.18 14.81
C LEU A 168 10.52 8.01 13.43
N VAL A 169 9.63 7.02 13.31
CA VAL A 169 8.84 6.80 12.10
C VAL A 169 8.07 8.06 11.72
N GLN A 170 8.28 8.57 10.51
CA GLN A 170 7.52 9.73 10.05
C GLN A 170 6.14 9.31 9.55
N PHE A 171 5.07 9.70 10.27
CA PHE A 171 3.70 9.48 9.81
C PHE A 171 3.10 10.77 9.23
N ARG A 172 2.73 10.74 7.95
CA ARG A 172 2.02 11.84 7.27
C ARG A 172 0.60 11.44 6.85
N VAL A 173 -0.35 12.31 7.17
CA VAL A 173 -1.73 12.28 6.70
C VAL A 173 -2.07 13.66 6.15
N VAL A 174 -3.12 13.80 5.36
CA VAL A 174 -3.57 15.10 4.86
C VAL A 174 -4.13 15.90 6.05
N GLU A 175 -3.57 17.08 6.32
CA GLU A 175 -3.87 17.87 7.52
C GLU A 175 -4.93 18.95 7.32
N SER A 176 -5.27 19.27 6.08
CA SER A 176 -6.30 20.27 5.76
C SER A 176 -6.98 19.97 4.44
N GLN A 177 -8.19 20.52 4.27
CA GLN A 177 -8.92 20.43 3.02
C GLN A 177 -8.26 21.32 1.97
N CYS A 178 -7.48 20.73 1.07
CA CYS A 178 -7.02 21.42 -0.12
C CYS A 178 -8.16 21.45 -1.14
N ALA A 179 -8.55 22.64 -1.59
CA ALA A 179 -9.44 22.79 -2.74
C ALA A 179 -8.67 22.34 -3.99
N VAL A 180 -8.98 21.14 -4.48
CA VAL A 180 -8.48 20.55 -5.73
C VAL A 180 -7.00 20.16 -5.73
N ARG A 181 -6.73 18.86 -5.77
CA ARG A 181 -5.46 18.29 -6.26
C ARG A 181 -5.78 17.45 -7.49
N PRO A 182 -5.10 17.62 -8.62
CA PRO A 182 -5.30 16.73 -9.76
C PRO A 182 -5.00 15.30 -9.31
N SER A 183 -5.96 14.40 -9.47
CA SER A 183 -5.67 12.99 -9.28
C SER A 183 -4.68 12.58 -10.37
N LEU A 184 -3.65 11.80 -10.02
CA LEU A 184 -2.65 11.32 -10.99
C LEU A 184 -3.26 10.42 -12.08
N LYS A 185 -4.54 10.04 -11.95
CA LYS A 185 -5.24 9.15 -12.88
C LYS A 185 -6.27 9.87 -13.77
N THR A 186 -6.87 10.94 -13.29
CA THR A 186 -7.84 11.75 -14.04
C THR A 186 -7.82 13.16 -13.47
N ALA A 187 -7.38 14.12 -14.28
CA ALA A 187 -7.44 15.55 -13.96
C ALA A 187 -8.89 16.08 -14.07
N VAL A 188 -9.83 15.39 -13.44
CA VAL A 188 -11.25 15.78 -13.40
C VAL A 188 -11.59 16.20 -11.97
N PRO A 189 -11.96 17.48 -11.77
CA PRO A 189 -12.49 17.94 -10.49
C PRO A 189 -13.77 17.16 -10.15
N TYR A 190 -13.87 16.64 -8.94
CA TYR A 190 -15.15 16.27 -8.35
C TYR A 190 -15.66 17.47 -7.57
N ASP A 191 -16.76 18.05 -8.03
CA ASP A 191 -17.51 19.02 -7.26
C ASP A 191 -18.23 18.29 -6.11
N TYR A 192 -18.07 18.80 -4.88
CA TYR A 192 -18.92 18.46 -3.73
C TYR A 192 -20.14 19.37 -3.70
#